data_AF-A0A445BHP8-F1
#
_entry.id   AF-A0A445BHP8-F1
#
_cell.length_a   1.000
_cell.length_b   1.000
_cell.length_c   1.000
_cell.angle_alpha   90.00
_cell.angle_beta   90.00
_cell.angle_gamma   90.00
#
_symmetry.space_group_name_H-M   'P 1'
#
loop_
_entity.id
_entity.type
_entity.pdbx_description
1 polymer ?
#
loop_
_entity_poly.entity_id
_entity_poly.type
_entity_poly.pdbx_seq_one_letter_code
_entity_poly.pdbx_strand_id
1 'polypeptide(L)'
;MKNFPGTPGTLLGLALRMSQFIFAAGSIAAMATTPSFFNFTAFCYLIASMGLQFIWSFVLASMDAYALARNKVLHNPVLVSLLVVGDWVTAILSLAAASSSAGITVLYFHDLGHCQFREECQKYQISVALAYLGWIPISISSLIMLWLLAAG
;
A
#
# COMPACT_ATOMS: atom_id res chain seq x y z
N MET A 1 10.60 13.27 22.54
CA MET A 1 10.23 11.87 22.24
C MET A 1 11.46 11.14 21.72
N LYS A 2 11.75 9.93 22.22
CA LYS A 2 12.95 9.15 21.88
C LYS A 2 12.89 8.80 20.38
N ASN A 3 13.99 8.99 19.64
CA ASN A 3 14.09 8.69 18.21
C ASN A 3 13.89 7.18 17.98
N PHE A 4 12.64 6.73 17.88
CA PHE A 4 12.33 5.35 17.54
C PHE A 4 12.54 5.13 16.03
N PRO A 5 13.23 4.06 15.63
CA PRO A 5 13.34 3.69 14.22
C PRO A 5 11.93 3.54 13.62
N GLY A 6 11.64 4.25 12.52
CA GLY A 6 10.34 4.19 11.86
C GLY A 6 9.42 5.40 12.13
N THR A 7 9.86 6.36 12.95
CA THR A 7 9.22 7.68 13.08
C THR A 7 9.27 8.48 11.77
N PRO A 8 8.31 9.39 11.52
CA PRO A 8 8.36 10.31 10.38
C PRO A 8 9.67 11.11 10.41
N GLY A 9 10.35 11.21 9.26
CA GLY A 9 11.67 11.83 9.15
C GLY A 9 12.86 10.93 9.55
N THR A 10 12.66 9.62 9.74
CA THR A 10 13.76 8.65 9.88
C THR A 10 13.99 7.84 8.61
N LEU A 11 15.22 7.35 8.44
CA LEU A 11 15.63 6.55 7.29
C LEU A 11 14.81 5.25 7.16
N LEU A 12 14.42 4.64 8.28
CA LEU A 12 13.55 3.47 8.30
C LEU A 12 12.10 3.81 7.90
N GLY A 13 11.57 4.94 8.36
CA GLY A 13 10.25 5.42 7.94
C GLY A 13 10.20 5.66 6.43
N LEU A 14 11.21 6.36 5.90
CA LEU A 14 11.35 6.60 4.46
C LEU A 14 11.46 5.29 3.68
N ALA A 15 12.25 4.32 4.15
CA ALA A 15 12.37 3.02 3.49
C ALA A 15 11.03 2.28 3.43
N LEU A 16 10.25 2.27 4.52
CA LEU A 16 8.91 1.67 4.55
C LEU A 16 7.98 2.34 3.52
N ARG A 17 7.98 3.68 3.42
CA ARG A 17 7.17 4.41 2.43
C ARG A 17 7.58 4.11 0.99
N MET A 18 8.89 4.02 0.74
CA MET A 18 9.40 3.66 -0.58
C MET A 18 9.02 2.24 -0.97
N SER A 19 9.07 1.28 -0.04
CA SER A 19 8.60 -0.08 -0.30
C SER A 19 7.10 -0.10 -0.64
N GLN A 20 6.26 0.60 0.12
CA GLN A 20 4.82 0.71 -0.16
C GLN A 20 4.55 1.26 -1.57
N PHE A 21 5.27 2.32 -1.94
CA PHE A 21 5.22 2.95 -3.27
C PHE A 21 5.61 1.97 -4.39
N ILE A 22 6.73 1.25 -4.24
CA ILE A 22 7.22 0.31 -5.24
C ILE A 22 6.24 -0.84 -5.44
N PHE A 23 5.72 -1.42 -4.35
CA PHE A 23 4.76 -2.53 -4.45
C PHE A 23 3.43 -2.09 -5.05
N ALA A 24 2.92 -0.90 -4.69
CA ALA A 24 1.71 -0.35 -5.29
C ALA A 24 1.90 -0.06 -6.79
N ALA A 25 3.02 0.57 -7.17
CA ALA A 25 3.37 0.82 -8.57
C ALA A 25 3.48 -0.48 -9.38
N GLY A 26 4.14 -1.51 -8.80
CA GLY A 26 4.25 -2.83 -9.43
C GLY A 26 2.89 -3.50 -9.61
N SER A 27 2.00 -3.40 -8.62
CA SER A 27 0.65 -3.95 -8.69
C SER A 27 -0.18 -3.30 -9.81
N ILE A 28 -0.10 -1.96 -9.95
CA ILE A 28 -0.76 -1.20 -11.02
C ILE A 28 -0.14 -1.53 -12.37
N ALA A 29 1.20 -1.56 -12.47
CA ALA A 29 1.90 -1.85 -13.72
C ALA A 29 1.59 -3.26 -14.26
N ALA A 30 1.46 -4.25 -13.37
CA ALA A 30 1.03 -5.59 -13.74
C ALA A 30 -0.38 -5.59 -14.37
N MET A 31 -1.28 -4.72 -13.89
CA MET A 31 -2.65 -4.60 -14.41
C MET A 31 -2.80 -3.67 -15.62
N ALA A 32 -1.89 -2.70 -15.81
CA ALA A 32 -1.96 -1.77 -16.94
C ALA A 32 -1.86 -2.47 -18.30
N THR A 33 -1.31 -3.68 -18.33
CA THR A 33 -1.12 -4.48 -19.55
C THR A 33 -2.24 -5.50 -19.80
N THR A 34 -3.30 -5.53 -18.99
CA THR A 34 -4.46 -6.40 -19.21
C THR A 34 -5.64 -5.57 -19.75
N PRO A 35 -6.20 -5.84 -20.92
CA PRO A 35 -7.35 -5.06 -21.43
C PRO A 35 -8.67 -5.37 -20.70
N SER A 36 -8.69 -6.40 -19.85
CA SER A 36 -9.92 -6.96 -19.26
C SER A 36 -10.15 -6.64 -17.78
N PHE A 37 -9.31 -5.80 -17.15
CA PHE A 37 -9.39 -5.57 -15.70
C PHE A 37 -10.71 -4.94 -15.23
N PHE A 38 -11.38 -4.18 -16.10
CA PHE A 38 -12.65 -3.53 -15.78
C PHE A 38 -13.85 -4.48 -15.66
N ASN A 39 -13.72 -5.73 -16.14
CA ASN A 39 -14.84 -6.69 -16.12
C ASN A 39 -15.18 -7.18 -14.71
N PHE A 40 -14.25 -7.06 -13.76
CA PHE A 40 -14.44 -7.51 -12.38
C PHE A 40 -14.25 -6.36 -11.41
N THR A 41 -15.30 -6.10 -10.62
CA THR A 41 -15.31 -5.03 -9.62
C THR A 41 -14.21 -5.18 -8.57
N ALA A 42 -13.81 -6.41 -8.23
CA ALA A 42 -12.72 -6.67 -7.29
C ALA A 42 -11.37 -6.13 -7.81
N PHE A 43 -11.07 -6.33 -9.09
CA PHE A 43 -9.86 -5.82 -9.71
C PHE A 43 -9.89 -4.31 -9.92
N CYS A 44 -11.05 -3.71 -10.22
CA CYS A 44 -11.23 -2.26 -10.19
C CYS A 44 -10.94 -1.69 -8.80
N TYR A 45 -11.43 -2.36 -7.75
CA TYR A 45 -11.18 -1.95 -6.37
C TYR A 45 -9.70 -2.09 -5.98
N LEU A 46 -9.03 -3.15 -6.44
CA LEU A 46 -7.58 -3.32 -6.29
C LEU A 46 -6.79 -2.15 -6.88
N ILE A 47 -7.04 -1.79 -8.14
CA ILE A 47 -6.36 -0.67 -8.79
C ILE A 47 -6.64 0.64 -8.07
N ALA A 48 -7.90 0.90 -7.70
CA ALA A 48 -8.27 2.12 -6.98
C ALA A 48 -7.56 2.21 -5.62
N SER A 49 -7.52 1.11 -4.87
CA SER A 49 -6.83 1.04 -3.58
C SER A 49 -5.31 1.21 -3.73
N MET A 50 -4.69 0.52 -4.69
CA MET A 50 -3.26 0.65 -4.96
C MET A 50 -2.89 2.05 -5.47
N GLY A 51 -3.77 2.68 -6.26
CA GLY A 51 -3.60 4.06 -6.71
C GLY A 51 -3.65 5.06 -5.56
N LEU A 52 -4.61 4.90 -4.64
CA LEU A 52 -4.69 5.70 -3.42
C LEU A 52 -3.44 5.50 -2.56
N GLN A 53 -3.00 4.25 -2.39
CA GLN A 53 -1.78 3.90 -1.68
C GLN A 53 -0.53 4.53 -2.33
N PHE A 54 -0.43 4.51 -3.66
CA PHE A 54 0.66 5.13 -4.40
C PHE A 54 0.74 6.64 -4.14
N ILE A 55 -0.39 7.34 -4.27
CA ILE A 55 -0.46 8.79 -4.04
C ILE A 55 -0.14 9.09 -2.57
N TRP A 56 -0.72 8.34 -1.65
CA TRP A 56 -0.50 8.51 -0.21
C TRP A 56 0.97 8.32 0.16
N SER A 57 1.58 7.19 -0.23
CA SER A 57 2.99 6.91 0.05
C SER A 57 3.92 7.96 -0.59
N PHE A 58 3.60 8.48 -1.77
CA PHE A 58 4.40 9.53 -2.42
C PHE A 58 4.36 10.86 -1.65
N VAL A 59 3.18 11.28 -1.19
CA VAL A 59 3.03 12.48 -0.35
C VAL A 59 3.83 12.33 0.94
N LEU A 60 3.75 11.17 1.58
CA LEU A 60 4.47 10.91 2.84
C LEU A 60 5.98 10.80 2.66
N ALA A 61 6.45 10.13 1.61
CA ALA A 61 7.87 10.08 1.28
C ALA A 61 8.43 11.49 1.01
N SER A 62 7.66 12.36 0.34
CA SER A 62 8.05 13.74 0.10
C SER A 62 8.12 14.56 1.39
N MET A 63 7.14 14.38 2.29
CA MET A 63 7.15 15.00 3.61
C MET A 63 8.34 14.54 4.47
N ASP A 64 8.64 13.23 4.47
CA ASP A 64 9.76 12.65 5.21
C ASP A 64 11.10 13.12 4.64
N ALA A 65 11.26 13.19 3.31
CA ALA A 65 12.44 13.73 2.66
C ALA A 65 12.65 15.21 2.99
N TYR A 66 11.57 16.00 3.01
CA TYR A 66 11.62 17.41 3.39
C TYR A 66 12.02 17.59 4.87
N ALA A 67 11.45 16.78 5.76
CA ALA A 67 11.77 16.80 7.19
C ALA A 67 13.24 16.44 7.44
N LEU A 68 13.75 15.41 6.72
CA LEU A 68 15.13 14.98 6.78
C LEU A 68 16.09 16.07 6.24
N ALA A 69 15.78 16.65 5.08
CA ALA A 69 16.58 17.72 4.48
C ALA A 69 16.67 18.98 5.37
N ARG A 70 15.59 19.29 6.09
CA ARG A 70 15.54 20.44 7.02
C ARG A 70 15.96 20.09 8.45
N ASN A 71 16.31 18.83 8.74
CA ASN A 71 16.55 18.31 10.10
C ASN A 71 15.46 18.74 11.11
N LYS A 72 14.22 18.92 10.65
CA LYS A 72 13.11 19.34 11.50
C LYS A 72 12.26 18.13 11.82
N VAL A 73 12.13 17.86 13.11
CA VAL A 73 11.20 16.84 13.62
C VAL A 73 9.78 17.38 13.47
N LEU A 74 8.91 16.62 12.80
CA LEU A 74 7.47 16.91 12.73
C LEU A 74 6.89 16.78 14.15
N HIS A 75 6.67 17.91 14.81
CA HIS A 75 6.14 17.97 16.18
C HIS A 75 4.66 18.40 16.23
N ASN A 76 3.98 18.50 15.09
CA ASN A 76 2.58 18.91 15.06
C ASN A 76 1.69 17.69 15.36
N PRO A 77 1.01 17.63 16.53
CA PRO A 77 0.21 16.47 16.93
C PRO A 77 -0.98 16.23 15.98
N VAL A 78 -1.52 17.29 15.37
CA VAL A 78 -2.60 17.18 14.38
C VAL A 78 -2.11 16.44 13.14
N LEU A 79 -0.89 16.72 12.71
CA LEU A 79 -0.29 16.07 11.55
C LEU A 79 -0.02 14.59 11.84
N VAL A 80 0.54 14.28 13.02
CA VAL A 80 0.78 12.88 13.44
C VAL A 80 -0.54 12.09 13.51
N SER A 81 -1.62 12.68 14.03
CA SER A 81 -2.94 12.05 14.06
C SER A 81 -3.50 11.79 12.66
N LEU A 82 -3.37 12.75 11.73
CA LEU A 82 -3.79 12.56 10.33
C LEU A 82 -3.01 11.43 9.65
N LEU A 83 -1.70 11.34 9.91
CA LEU A 83 -0.84 10.27 9.38
C LEU A 83 -1.28 8.89 9.88
N VAL A 84 -1.57 8.76 11.18
CA VAL A 84 -2.06 7.51 11.80
C VAL A 84 -3.36 7.06 11.13
N VAL A 85 -4.34 7.96 11.03
CA VAL A 85 -5.65 7.64 10.45
C VAL A 85 -5.53 7.28 8.98
N GLY A 86 -4.74 8.04 8.21
CA GLY A 86 -4.54 7.78 6.79
C GLY A 86 -3.84 6.45 6.49
N ASP A 87 -2.79 6.12 7.25
CA ASP A 87 -2.13 4.81 7.13
C ASP A 87 -3.06 3.67 7.47
N TRP A 88 -3.85 3.83 8.53
CA TRP A 88 -4.78 2.80 8.98
C TRP A 88 -5.90 2.56 7.98
N VAL A 89 -6.52 3.62 7.45
CA VAL A 89 -7.55 3.53 6.40
C VAL A 89 -6.97 2.88 5.14
N THR A 90 -5.77 3.30 4.71
CA THR A 90 -5.12 2.74 3.53
C THR A 90 -4.76 1.26 3.73
N ALA A 91 -4.34 0.85 4.94
CA ALA A 91 -4.06 -0.55 5.27
C ALA A 91 -5.31 -1.43 5.10
N ILE A 92 -6.45 -0.99 5.63
CA ILE A 92 -7.70 -1.74 5.59
C ILE A 92 -8.19 -1.85 4.14
N LEU A 93 -8.19 -0.73 3.40
CA LEU A 93 -8.61 -0.70 1.99
C LEU A 93 -7.76 -1.67 1.16
N SER A 94 -6.44 -1.62 1.30
CA SER A 94 -5.52 -2.48 0.55
C SER A 94 -5.68 -3.97 0.90
N LEU A 95 -5.91 -4.30 2.17
CA LEU A 95 -6.19 -5.69 2.57
C LEU A 95 -7.52 -6.20 2.02
N ALA A 96 -8.57 -5.37 2.08
CA ALA A 96 -9.88 -5.70 1.54
C ALA A 96 -9.82 -5.89 0.02
N ALA A 97 -9.07 -5.02 -0.68
CA ALA A 97 -8.92 -5.09 -2.12
C ALA A 97 -8.09 -6.31 -2.56
N ALA A 98 -7.00 -6.61 -1.83
CA ALA A 98 -6.18 -7.79 -2.08
C ALA A 98 -6.95 -9.09 -1.79
N SER A 99 -7.68 -9.18 -0.68
CA SER A 99 -8.44 -10.39 -0.31
C SER A 99 -9.63 -10.66 -1.23
N SER A 100 -10.39 -9.63 -1.60
CA SER A 100 -11.48 -9.76 -2.57
C SER A 100 -10.96 -10.21 -3.95
N SER A 101 -9.85 -9.63 -4.40
CA SER A 101 -9.21 -10.00 -5.68
C SER A 101 -8.59 -11.40 -5.66
N ALA A 102 -8.00 -11.81 -4.53
CA ALA A 102 -7.49 -13.17 -4.33
C ALA A 102 -8.62 -14.21 -4.42
N GLY A 103 -9.77 -13.94 -3.80
CA GLY A 103 -10.93 -14.83 -3.87
C GLY A 103 -11.40 -15.06 -5.31
N ILE A 104 -11.53 -13.99 -6.10
CA ILE A 104 -11.88 -14.10 -7.53
C ILE A 104 -10.79 -14.82 -8.32
N THR A 105 -9.52 -14.57 -8.01
CA THR A 105 -8.38 -15.23 -8.69
C THR A 105 -8.41 -16.74 -8.44
N VAL A 106 -8.65 -17.19 -7.20
CA VAL A 106 -8.76 -18.63 -6.88
C VAL A 106 -9.95 -19.27 -7.58
N LEU A 107 -11.13 -18.64 -7.54
CA LEU A 107 -12.32 -19.15 -8.21
C LEU A 107 -12.11 -19.30 -9.73
N TYR A 108 -11.46 -18.32 -10.36
CA TYR A 108 -11.22 -18.31 -11.80
C TYR A 108 -10.17 -19.35 -12.24
N PHE A 109 -9.08 -19.50 -11.47
CA PHE A 109 -8.02 -20.46 -11.75
C PHE A 109 -8.42 -21.90 -11.45
N HIS A 110 -9.03 -22.14 -10.29
CA HIS A 110 -9.22 -23.48 -9.74
C HIS A 110 -10.54 -24.11 -10.18
N ASP A 111 -11.64 -23.35 -10.11
CA ASP A 111 -12.99 -23.93 -10.29
C ASP A 111 -13.51 -23.79 -11.71
N LEU A 112 -13.19 -22.68 -12.39
CA LEU A 112 -13.66 -22.44 -13.75
C LEU A 112 -12.70 -22.97 -14.80
N GLY A 113 -11.38 -23.04 -14.55
CA GLY A 113 -10.39 -23.47 -15.54
C GLY A 113 -10.36 -22.60 -16.83
N HIS A 114 -11.04 -21.45 -16.82
CA HIS A 114 -11.29 -20.59 -17.99
C HIS A 114 -10.22 -19.52 -18.22
N CYS A 115 -8.96 -19.76 -17.81
CA CYS A 115 -7.86 -18.88 -18.22
C CYS A 115 -7.42 -19.21 -19.67
N GLN A 116 -8.22 -18.76 -20.63
CA GLN A 116 -7.92 -18.83 -22.07
C GLN A 116 -6.57 -18.17 -22.42
N PHE A 117 -6.14 -17.16 -21.64
CA PHE A 117 -4.85 -16.49 -21.80
C PHE A 117 -4.00 -16.66 -20.53
N ARG A 118 -3.08 -17.62 -20.57
CA ARG A 118 -2.15 -17.95 -19.47
C ARG A 118 -1.39 -16.73 -18.95
N GLU A 119 -1.02 -15.81 -19.83
CA GLU A 119 -0.28 -14.59 -19.48
C GLU A 119 -1.12 -13.58 -18.69
N GLU A 120 -2.39 -13.38 -19.06
CA GLU A 120 -3.31 -12.47 -18.36
C GLU A 120 -3.57 -12.94 -16.93
N CYS A 121 -3.74 -14.25 -16.76
CA CYS A 121 -3.92 -14.92 -15.48
C CYS A 121 -2.74 -14.67 -14.52
N GLN A 122 -1.51 -14.82 -15.02
CA GLN A 122 -0.30 -14.58 -14.24
C GLN A 122 -0.18 -13.12 -13.81
N LYS A 123 -0.57 -12.16 -14.67
CA LYS A 123 -0.55 -10.74 -14.34
C LYS A 123 -1.50 -10.39 -13.18
N TYR A 124 -2.72 -10.95 -13.17
CA TYR A 124 -3.65 -10.76 -12.04
C TYR A 124 -3.07 -11.32 -10.74
N GLN A 125 -2.50 -12.52 -10.78
CA GLN A 125 -1.90 -13.15 -9.61
C GLN A 125 -0.71 -12.35 -9.07
N ILE A 126 0.17 -11.86 -9.95
CA ILE A 126 1.31 -11.00 -9.58
C ILE A 126 0.81 -9.69 -8.98
N SER A 127 -0.22 -9.07 -9.56
CA SER A 127 -0.80 -7.83 -9.04
C SER A 127 -1.35 -7.99 -7.61
N VAL A 128 -2.09 -9.07 -7.36
CA VAL A 128 -2.64 -9.39 -6.03
C VAL A 128 -1.53 -9.72 -5.04
N ALA A 129 -0.50 -10.46 -5.45
CA ALA A 129 0.65 -10.77 -4.60
C ALA A 129 1.41 -9.49 -4.20
N LEU A 130 1.64 -8.58 -5.15
CA LEU A 130 2.27 -7.28 -4.88
C LEU A 130 1.41 -6.40 -3.97
N ALA A 131 0.09 -6.45 -4.08
CA ALA A 131 -0.82 -5.76 -3.17
C ALA A 131 -0.69 -6.28 -1.72
N TYR A 132 -0.62 -7.60 -1.53
CA TYR A 132 -0.35 -8.20 -0.21
C TYR A 132 1.03 -7.82 0.33
N LEU A 133 2.07 -7.85 -0.51
CA LEU A 133 3.42 -7.44 -0.12
C LEU A 133 3.49 -5.96 0.25
N GLY A 134 2.73 -5.10 -0.45
CA GLY A 134 2.59 -3.69 -0.15
C GLY A 134 1.80 -3.39 1.12
N TRP A 135 0.89 -4.28 1.51
CA TRP A 135 0.11 -4.15 2.75
C TRP A 135 0.95 -4.36 4.02
N ILE A 136 1.94 -5.26 3.99
CA ILE A 136 2.83 -5.53 5.14
C ILE A 136 3.54 -4.26 5.64
N PRO A 137 4.28 -3.50 4.80
CA PRO A 137 4.97 -2.30 5.25
C PRO A 137 4.01 -1.16 5.64
N ILE A 138 2.79 -1.09 5.07
CA ILE A 138 1.77 -0.16 5.58
C ILE A 138 1.37 -0.54 6.99
N SER A 139 1.07 -1.81 7.22
CA SER A 139 0.61 -2.28 8.53
C SER A 139 1.66 -2.00 9.60
N ILE A 140 2.94 -2.28 9.30
CA ILE A 140 4.06 -1.96 10.19
C ILE A 140 4.13 -0.44 10.45
N SER A 141 4.04 0.40 9.40
CA SER A 141 4.00 1.86 9.54
C SER A 141 2.86 2.32 10.44
N SER A 142 1.64 1.81 10.23
CA SER A 142 0.45 2.17 11.01
C SER A 142 0.60 1.82 12.49
N LEU A 143 1.18 0.64 12.80
CA LEU A 143 1.44 0.21 14.17
C LEU A 143 2.48 1.10 14.85
N ILE A 144 3.58 1.42 14.16
CA ILE A 144 4.62 2.30 14.69
C ILE A 144 4.03 3.69 15.00
N MET A 145 3.22 4.24 14.09
CA MET A 145 2.57 5.54 14.29
C MET A 145 1.54 5.52 15.43
N LEU A 146 0.75 4.45 15.56
CA LEU A 146 -0.16 4.25 16.70
C LEU A 146 0.60 4.21 18.02
N TRP A 147 1.71 3.48 18.08
CA TRP A 147 2.58 3.43 19.25
C TRP A 147 3.16 4.80 19.60
N LEU A 148 3.55 5.59 18.60
CA LEU A 148 4.02 6.96 18.80
C LEU A 148 2.94 7.90 19.35
N LEU A 149 1.71 7.77 18.86
CA LEU A 149 0.57 8.54 19.36
C LEU A 149 0.22 8.15 20.80
N ALA A 150 0.30 6.86 21.14
CA ALA A 150 0.00 6.37 22.48
C ALA A 150 1.12 6.66 23.51
N ALA A 151 2.37 6.79 23.06
CA ALA A 151 3.53 7.07 23.90
C ALA A 151 3.88 8.57 24.02
N GLY A 152 3.20 9.43 23.28
CA GLY A 152 3.32 10.90 23.32
C GLY A 152 2.40 11.52 24.35
#